data_AF-A0A7J3MFU5-F1
#
_entry.id   AF-A0A7J3MFU5-F1
#
_cell.length_a   1.000
_cell.length_b   1.000
_cell.length_c   1.000
_cell.angle_alpha   90.00
_cell.angle_beta   90.00
_cell.angle_gamma   90.00
#
_symmetry.space_group_name_H-M   'P 1'
#
loop_
_entity.id
_entity.type
_entity.pdbx_description
1 polymer ?
#
loop_
_entity_poly.entity_id
_entity_poly.type
_entity_poly.pdbx_seq_one_letter_code
_entity_poly.pdbx_strand_id
1 'polypeptide(L)'
;MWVEPYQVSIELENKKCKVMEVMREVGIDSFKCIDIRGVTGGQVIHLVEILTEDIVKIPREILIKTYRWRKGKTVVLIESIGCDVCNTILAHGSLLVSAKHIQNQTFIYSFI
;
A
#
# COMPACT_ATOMS: atom_id res chain seq x y z
N MET A 1 22.70 -27.35 7.94
CA MET A 1 23.05 -25.98 8.37
C MET A 1 21.84 -25.13 8.07
N TRP A 2 21.10 -24.68 9.08
CA TRP A 2 19.94 -23.81 8.90
C TRP A 2 20.46 -22.39 8.68
N VAL A 3 20.07 -21.75 7.58
CA VAL A 3 20.38 -20.34 7.33
C VAL A 3 19.26 -19.54 7.99
N GLU A 4 19.62 -18.67 8.93
CA GLU A 4 18.68 -17.76 9.57
C GLU A 4 18.14 -16.78 8.52
N PRO A 5 16.82 -16.53 8.46
CA PRO A 5 16.27 -15.61 7.48
C PRO A 5 16.75 -14.19 7.78
N TYR A 6 17.33 -13.53 6.77
CA TYR A 6 17.68 -12.12 6.86
C TYR A 6 16.45 -11.27 6.58
N GLN A 7 16.16 -10.31 7.44
CA GLN A 7 15.15 -9.30 7.19
C GLN A 7 15.84 -8.04 6.66
N VAL A 8 15.42 -7.55 5.49
CA VAL A 8 15.96 -6.33 4.89
C VAL A 8 14.87 -5.25 4.87
N SER A 9 15.16 -4.10 5.49
CA SER A 9 14.28 -2.93 5.40
C SER A 9 14.92 -1.90 4.47
N ILE A 10 14.14 -1.40 3.52
CA ILE A 10 14.55 -0.36 2.58
C ILE A 10 13.64 0.85 2.81
N GLU A 11 14.22 1.93 3.30
CA GLU A 11 13.53 3.22 3.35
C GLU A 11 13.64 3.88 1.99
N LEU A 12 12.50 4.24 1.39
CA LEU A 12 12.51 4.90 0.10
C LEU A 12 11.46 6.01 0.03
N GLU A 13 11.89 7.16 -0.44
CA GLU A 13 10.99 8.28 -0.63
C GLU A 13 10.16 8.08 -1.91
N ASN A 14 8.88 7.75 -1.77
CA ASN A 14 7.99 7.51 -2.90
C ASN A 14 6.86 8.54 -2.97
N LYS A 15 7.18 9.73 -3.46
CA LYS A 15 6.22 10.83 -3.64
C LYS A 15 5.19 10.62 -4.77
N LYS A 16 5.39 9.62 -5.64
CA LYS A 16 4.59 9.40 -6.86
C LYS A 16 3.62 8.22 -6.74
N CYS A 17 3.47 7.63 -5.56
CA CYS A 17 2.51 6.55 -5.36
C CYS A 17 1.08 7.04 -5.53
N LYS A 18 0.29 6.40 -6.40
CA LYS A 18 -1.10 6.82 -6.66
C LYS A 18 -2.00 6.72 -5.42
N VAL A 19 -1.76 5.73 -4.55
CA VAL A 19 -2.47 5.62 -3.27
C VAL A 19 -2.23 6.82 -2.38
N MET A 20 -0.99 7.35 -2.34
CA MET A 20 -0.71 8.55 -1.55
C MET A 20 -1.44 9.77 -2.07
N GLU A 21 -1.52 9.92 -3.40
CA GLU A 21 -2.28 11.00 -4.02
C GLU A 21 -3.75 10.92 -3.62
N VAL A 22 -4.37 9.74 -3.77
CA VAL A 22 -5.76 9.49 -3.36
C VAL A 22 -5.97 9.82 -1.89
N MET A 23 -5.13 9.28 -0.99
CA MET A 23 -5.28 9.48 0.46
C MET A 23 -5.18 10.95 0.84
N ARG A 24 -4.27 11.69 0.21
CA ARG A 24 -4.10 13.13 0.41
C ARG A 24 -5.31 13.92 -0.10
N GLU A 25 -5.83 13.59 -1.28
CA GLU A 25 -7.00 14.26 -1.87
C GLU A 25 -8.26 14.12 -0.99
N VAL A 26 -8.39 12.99 -0.30
CA VAL A 26 -9.53 12.72 0.58
C VAL A 26 -9.28 13.09 2.05
N GLY A 27 -8.13 13.66 2.37
CA GLY A 27 -7.78 14.09 3.73
C GLY A 27 -7.59 12.94 4.73
N ILE A 28 -6.94 11.85 4.29
CA ILE A 28 -6.52 10.72 5.13
C ILE A 28 -4.99 10.75 5.27
N ASP A 29 -4.51 11.18 6.43
CA ASP A 29 -3.06 11.27 6.69
C ASP A 29 -2.46 10.00 7.31
N SER A 30 -3.32 9.16 7.92
CA SER A 30 -2.91 7.94 8.61
C SER A 30 -3.42 6.69 7.90
N PHE A 31 -2.52 6.06 7.15
CA PHE A 31 -2.80 4.80 6.46
C PHE A 31 -1.54 3.95 6.35
N LYS A 32 -1.71 2.65 6.05
CA LYS A 32 -0.61 1.71 5.82
C LYS A 32 -0.90 0.89 4.57
N CYS A 33 0.02 0.86 3.61
CA CYS A 33 -0.07 -0.05 2.48
C CYS A 33 0.50 -1.41 2.92
N ILE A 34 -0.36 -2.41 3.06
CA ILE A 34 0.02 -3.72 3.61
C ILE A 34 0.50 -4.68 2.53
N ASP A 35 0.03 -4.53 1.29
CA ASP A 35 0.34 -5.42 0.18
C ASP A 35 0.12 -4.68 -1.15
N ILE A 36 0.81 -5.13 -2.20
CA ILE A 36 0.69 -4.62 -3.57
C ILE A 36 0.62 -5.85 -4.49
N ARG A 37 -0.39 -5.90 -5.35
CA ARG A 37 -0.61 -7.01 -6.28
C ARG A 37 -0.75 -6.50 -7.71
N GLY A 38 -0.07 -7.18 -8.63
CA GLY A 38 -0.30 -6.99 -10.05
C GLY A 38 -1.57 -7.69 -10.49
N VAL A 39 -2.30 -7.08 -11.41
CA VAL A 39 -3.40 -7.73 -12.13
C VAL A 39 -3.15 -7.68 -13.64
N THR A 40 -3.83 -8.57 -14.36
CA THR A 40 -3.73 -8.64 -15.82
C THR A 40 -4.10 -7.30 -16.45
N GLY A 41 -3.29 -6.83 -17.41
CA GLY A 41 -3.47 -5.51 -18.04
C GLY A 41 -2.61 -4.39 -17.44
N GLY A 42 -1.68 -4.72 -16.54
CA GLY A 42 -0.69 -3.75 -16.03
C GLY A 42 -1.20 -2.85 -14.91
N GLN A 43 -2.39 -3.14 -14.36
CA GLN A 43 -2.88 -2.45 -13.18
C GLN A 43 -2.32 -3.07 -11.90
N VAL A 44 -2.36 -2.26 -10.84
CA VAL A 44 -1.82 -2.55 -9.53
C VAL A 44 -2.91 -2.32 -8.48
N ILE A 45 -3.21 -3.37 -7.73
CA ILE A 45 -4.08 -3.32 -6.55
C ILE A 45 -3.22 -3.07 -5.33
N HIS A 46 -3.55 -2.04 -4.58
CA HIS A 46 -2.95 -1.75 -3.28
C HIS A 46 -3.92 -2.16 -2.18
N LEU A 47 -3.47 -2.98 -1.24
CA LEU A 47 -4.21 -3.23 -0.01
C LEU A 47 -3.77 -2.20 1.02
N VAL A 48 -4.71 -1.38 1.47
CA VAL A 48 -4.44 -0.27 2.37
C VAL A 48 -5.26 -0.42 3.64
N GLU A 49 -4.58 -0.45 4.78
CA GLU A 49 -5.19 -0.35 6.10
C GLU A 49 -5.44 1.13 6.44
N ILE A 50 -6.70 1.47 6.74
CA ILE A 50 -7.16 2.81 7.15
C ILE A 50 -8.03 2.72 8.41
N LEU A 51 -8.41 3.86 8.99
CA LEU A 51 -9.43 3.91 10.05
C LEU A 51 -10.81 3.58 9.46
N THR A 52 -11.64 2.87 10.23
CA THR A 52 -12.97 2.47 9.76
C THR A 52 -13.88 3.67 9.43
N GLU A 53 -13.74 4.78 10.15
CA GLU A 53 -14.48 6.02 9.89
C GLU A 53 -14.06 6.72 8.59
N ASP A 54 -12.84 6.49 8.11
CA ASP A 54 -12.31 7.16 6.91
C ASP A 54 -12.75 6.49 5.59
N ILE A 55 -13.34 5.29 5.64
CA ILE A 55 -13.77 4.56 4.43
C ILE A 55 -14.71 5.42 3.57
N VAL A 56 -15.60 6.19 4.22
CA VAL A 56 -16.60 7.01 3.52
C VAL A 56 -15.99 8.13 2.68
N LYS A 57 -14.72 8.46 2.93
CA LYS A 57 -13.98 9.49 2.18
C LYS A 57 -13.39 8.94 0.88
N ILE A 58 -13.25 7.61 0.73
CA ILE A 58 -12.65 7.00 -0.46
C ILE A 58 -13.68 6.94 -1.60
N PRO A 59 -13.37 7.47 -2.80
CA PRO A 59 -14.24 7.38 -3.96
C PRO A 59 -14.56 5.93 -4.34
N ARG A 60 -15.82 5.65 -4.69
CA ARG A 60 -16.27 4.28 -5.01
C ARG A 60 -15.71 3.77 -6.34
N GLU A 61 -15.30 4.68 -7.21
CA GLU A 61 -14.79 4.40 -8.56
C GLU A 61 -13.43 3.68 -8.52
N ILE A 62 -12.63 3.94 -7.48
CA ILE A 62 -11.30 3.35 -7.29
C ILE A 62 -11.28 2.27 -6.20
N LEU A 63 -12.36 2.17 -5.43
CA LEU A 63 -12.50 1.23 -4.31
C LEU A 63 -13.07 -0.09 -4.81
N ILE A 64 -12.22 -1.11 -4.93
CA ILE A 64 -12.63 -2.43 -5.40
C ILE A 64 -13.42 -3.15 -4.31
N LYS A 65 -12.85 -3.24 -3.09
CA LYS A 65 -13.42 -3.99 -1.95
C LYS A 65 -12.97 -3.39 -0.62
N THR A 66 -13.78 -3.66 0.40
CA THR A 66 -13.49 -3.32 1.80
C THR A 66 -13.59 -4.56 2.68
N TYR A 67 -12.64 -4.75 3.59
CA TYR A 67 -12.61 -5.85 4.54
C TYR A 67 -12.44 -5.32 5.96
N ARG A 68 -13.30 -5.73 6.88
CA ARG A 68 -13.10 -5.45 8.30
C ARG A 68 -11.83 -6.17 8.77
N TRP A 69 -10.89 -5.44 9.34
CA TRP A 69 -9.58 -5.99 9.68
C TRP A 69 -9.38 -6.19 11.17
N ARG A 70 -9.28 -5.09 11.92
CA ARG A 70 -9.14 -5.07 13.39
C ARG A 70 -10.11 -4.05 13.98
N LYS A 71 -10.25 -4.01 15.30
CA LYS A 71 -11.12 -3.01 15.96
C LYS A 71 -10.68 -1.60 15.54
N GLY A 72 -11.56 -0.86 14.87
CA GLY A 72 -11.30 0.49 14.36
C GLY A 72 -10.47 0.57 13.08
N LYS A 73 -10.11 -0.56 12.45
CA LYS A 73 -9.31 -0.59 11.22
C LYS A 73 -10.00 -1.41 10.12
N THR A 74 -9.92 -0.89 8.91
CA THR A 74 -10.45 -1.52 7.70
C THR A 74 -9.37 -1.59 6.64
N VAL A 75 -9.34 -2.70 5.90
CA VAL A 75 -8.51 -2.85 4.71
C VAL A 75 -9.35 -2.52 3.50
N VAL A 76 -8.86 -1.62 2.66
CA VAL A 76 -9.45 -1.25 1.37
C VAL A 76 -8.55 -1.69 0.23
N LEU A 77 -9.14 -2.13 -0.87
CA LEU A 77 -8.42 -2.45 -2.10
C LEU A 77 -8.60 -1.28 -3.07
N ILE A 78 -7.50 -0.65 -3.44
CA ILE A 78 -7.49 0.50 -4.36
C ILE A 78 -6.78 0.08 -5.64
N GLU A 79 -7.47 0.23 -6.77
CA GLU A 79 -6.90 0.02 -8.10
C GLU A 79 -6.17 1.27 -8.59
N SER A 80 -5.06 1.07 -9.30
CA SER A 80 -4.33 2.14 -9.96
C SER A 80 -3.38 1.57 -11.02
N ILE A 81 -2.77 2.45 -11.81
CA ILE A 81 -1.66 2.08 -12.72
C ILE A 81 -0.34 1.74 -12.01
N GLY A 82 -0.27 1.89 -10.68
CA GLY A 82 0.98 1.78 -9.93
C GLY A 82 1.95 2.94 -10.18
N CYS A 83 3.12 2.87 -9.55
CA CYS A 83 4.26 3.76 -9.84
C CYS A 83 5.50 2.90 -10.07
N ASP A 84 6.62 3.53 -10.43
CA ASP A 84 7.89 2.82 -10.70
C ASP A 84 8.29 1.88 -9.57
N VAL A 85 8.09 2.28 -8.31
CA VAL A 85 8.38 1.44 -7.15
C VAL A 85 7.44 0.23 -7.09
N CYS A 86 6.13 0.43 -7.21
CA CYS A 86 5.16 -0.65 -7.16
C CYS A 86 5.42 -1.67 -8.28
N ASN A 87 5.66 -1.17 -9.49
CA ASN A 87 5.92 -2.00 -10.66
C ASN A 87 7.26 -2.74 -10.54
N THR A 88 8.29 -2.12 -9.93
CA THR A 88 9.56 -2.80 -9.64
C THR A 88 9.38 -3.93 -8.63
N ILE A 89 8.65 -3.67 -7.52
CA ILE A 89 8.34 -4.70 -6.52
C ILE A 89 7.64 -5.90 -7.16
N LEU A 90 6.64 -5.62 -8.01
CA LEU A 90 5.88 -6.65 -8.71
C LEU A 90 6.71 -7.41 -9.76
N ALA A 91 7.54 -6.71 -10.54
CA ALA A 91 8.37 -7.31 -11.58
C ALA A 91 9.42 -8.29 -11.02
N HIS A 92 9.90 -8.04 -9.80
CA HIS A 92 10.89 -8.87 -9.13
C HIS A 92 10.29 -9.87 -8.14
N GLY A 93 8.96 -9.95 -8.05
CA GLY A 93 8.26 -10.88 -7.14
C GLY A 93 8.65 -10.70 -5.68
N SER A 94 9.07 -9.49 -5.29
CA SER A 94 9.51 -9.23 -3.92
C SER A 94 8.31 -9.29 -2.97
N LEU A 95 8.40 -10.12 -1.93
CA LEU A 95 7.34 -10.25 -0.93
C LEU A 95 7.35 -9.00 -0.05
N LEU A 96 6.53 -8.01 -0.39
CA LEU A 96 6.34 -6.83 0.44
C LEU A 96 5.69 -7.24 1.76
N VAL A 97 6.40 -7.06 2.87
CA VAL A 97 5.87 -7.38 4.21
C VAL A 97 5.05 -6.21 4.75
N SER A 98 5.49 -4.98 4.49
CA SER A 98 4.69 -3.79 4.69
C SER A 98 5.31 -2.55 4.06
N ALA A 99 4.48 -1.59 3.65
CA ALA A 99 4.85 -0.23 3.33
C ALA A 99 4.11 0.75 4.27
N LYS A 100 4.83 1.40 5.19
CA LYS A 100 4.23 2.36 6.13
C LYS A 100 4.47 3.78 5.64
N HIS A 101 3.41 4.58 5.58
CA HIS A 101 3.55 6.03 5.43
C HIS A 101 4.13 6.61 6.72
N ILE A 102 5.17 7.42 6.57
CA ILE A 102 5.74 8.25 7.63
C ILE A 102 5.60 9.70 7.19
N GLN A 103 5.48 10.61 8.17
CA GLN A 103 5.43 12.06 7.97
C GLN A 103 6.35 12.51 6.82
N ASN A 104 5.92 13.52 6.07
CA ASN A 104 6.61 14.06 4.88
C ASN A 104 6.61 13.16 3.63
N GLN A 105 5.57 12.33 3.42
CA GLN A 105 5.35 11.63 2.15
C GLN A 105 6.38 10.52 1.85
N THR A 106 6.94 9.91 2.90
CA THR A 106 7.92 8.83 2.79
C THR A 106 7.26 7.50 3.08
N PHE A 107 7.54 6.49 2.25
CA PHE A 107 7.16 5.12 2.54
C PHE A 107 8.38 4.34 3.02
N ILE A 108 8.29 3.71 4.19
CA ILE A 108 9.26 2.67 4.56
C ILE A 108 8.72 1.34 4.07
N TYR A 109 9.46 0.69 3.17
CA TYR A 109 9.16 -0.64 2.68
C TYR A 109 10.00 -1.67 3.43
N SER A 110 9.37 -2.73 3.93
CA SER A 110 10.04 -3.86 4.56
C SER A 110 9.85 -5.10 3.69
N PHE A 111 10.94 -5.78 3.39
CA PHE A 111 10.99 -7.00 2.59
C PHE A 111 11.58 -8.15 3.43
N ILE A 112 11.18 -9.39 3.14
CA ILE A 112 11.81 -10.63 3.62
C ILE A 112 12.30 -11.39 2.38
#